data_AF-A0A432WR44-F1
#
_entry.id   AF-A0A432WR44-F1
#
_cell.length_a   1.000
_cell.length_b   1.000
_cell.length_c   1.000
_cell.angle_alpha   90.00
_cell.angle_beta   90.00
_cell.angle_gamma   90.00
#
_symmetry.space_group_name_H-M   'P 1'
#
loop_
_entity.id
_entity.type
_entity.pdbx_description
1 polymer ?
#
loop_
_entity_poly.entity_id
_entity_poly.type
_entity_poly.pdbx_seq_one_letter_code
_entity_poly.pdbx_strand_id
1 'polypeptide(L)'
;MVSNPDLINNVLKGQHHTEYFFKYENKHNWSIFRNHEGVYYLQYYPGEVDLSDLAGIPDQQWEEAAPESVAYNTKDLATKEAVESFRDLYAIVKEKVYGMDEVLDDIIGGNIPF
;
A
#
# COMPACT_ATOMS: atom_id res chain seq x y z
N MET A 1 3.46 -3.68 -13.15
CA MET A 1 2.03 -3.93 -13.38
C MET A 1 1.51 -4.93 -12.36
N VAL A 2 0.65 -4.49 -11.44
CA VAL A 2 -0.03 -5.39 -10.48
C VAL A 2 -1.15 -6.10 -11.22
N SER A 3 -1.12 -7.43 -11.27
CA SER A 3 -2.02 -8.20 -12.14
C SER A 3 -3.45 -8.31 -11.62
N ASN A 4 -3.67 -8.16 -10.30
CA ASN A 4 -4.96 -8.44 -9.66
C ASN A 4 -5.31 -7.38 -8.60
N PRO A 5 -5.61 -6.12 -8.98
CA PRO A 5 -5.90 -5.05 -8.03
C PRO A 5 -7.15 -5.32 -7.16
N ASP A 6 -8.09 -6.14 -7.63
CA ASP A 6 -9.33 -6.48 -6.90
C ASP A 6 -9.09 -7.38 -5.69
N LEU A 7 -7.92 -8.04 -5.63
CA LEU A 7 -7.48 -8.83 -4.49
C LEU A 7 -6.85 -7.96 -3.38
N ILE A 8 -6.72 -6.66 -3.60
CA ILE A 8 -6.30 -5.69 -2.59
C ILE A 8 -7.55 -5.23 -1.85
N ASN A 9 -7.64 -5.57 -0.57
CA ASN A 9 -8.78 -5.35 0.28
C ASN A 9 -8.35 -4.63 1.57
N ASN A 10 -9.33 -4.14 2.33
CA ASN A 10 -9.14 -3.52 3.65
C ASN A 10 -7.96 -2.54 3.68
N VAL A 11 -8.04 -1.50 2.85
CA VAL A 11 -6.94 -0.55 2.69
C VAL A 11 -7.05 0.56 3.73
N LEU A 12 -5.98 0.81 4.48
CA LEU A 12 -5.92 1.79 5.55
C LEU A 12 -4.77 2.76 5.36
N LYS A 13 -4.97 3.99 5.80
CA LYS A 13 -3.92 5.00 5.86
C LYS A 13 -3.14 4.83 7.17
N GLY A 14 -1.82 4.70 7.08
CA GLY A 14 -0.94 4.73 8.27
C GLY A 14 -0.76 6.15 8.83
N GLN A 15 -0.19 6.24 10.03
CA GLN A 15 0.18 7.54 10.61
C GLN A 15 1.25 8.27 9.78
N HIS A 16 2.19 7.53 9.18
CA HIS A 16 3.18 8.11 8.27
C HIS A 16 2.52 8.57 6.95
N HIS A 17 2.84 9.80 6.51
CA HIS A 17 2.15 10.45 5.38
C HIS A 17 2.20 9.65 4.07
N THR A 18 3.21 8.82 3.84
CA THR A 18 3.31 7.99 2.64
C THR A 18 3.00 6.52 2.89
N GLU A 19 2.61 6.12 4.09
CA GLU A 19 2.37 4.70 4.40
C GLU A 19 0.90 4.32 4.24
N TYR A 20 0.69 3.17 3.60
CA TYR A 20 -0.62 2.57 3.43
C TYR A 20 -0.54 1.09 3.74
N PHE A 21 -1.57 0.59 4.42
CA PHE A 21 -1.74 -0.81 4.78
C PHE A 21 -2.82 -1.43 3.93
N PHE A 22 -2.70 -2.71 3.62
CA PHE A 22 -3.73 -3.45 2.89
C PHE A 22 -3.68 -4.94 3.21
N LYS A 23 -4.81 -5.61 2.97
CA LYS A 23 -4.88 -7.08 2.88
C LYS A 23 -4.81 -7.51 1.43
N TYR A 24 -4.05 -8.56 1.15
CA TYR A 24 -4.08 -9.26 -0.13
C TYR A 24 -4.82 -10.59 0.03
N GLU A 25 -5.79 -10.86 -0.86
CA GLU A 25 -6.68 -12.04 -0.84
C GLU A 25 -7.40 -12.23 0.51
N ASN A 26 -7.76 -11.13 1.18
CA ASN A 26 -8.32 -11.12 2.55
C ASN A 26 -7.49 -11.88 3.61
N LYS A 27 -6.23 -12.22 3.30
CA LYS A 27 -5.43 -13.15 4.11
C LYS A 27 -4.09 -12.56 4.54
N HIS A 28 -3.40 -11.89 3.63
CA HIS A 28 -2.02 -11.48 3.86
C HIS A 28 -1.97 -9.99 4.17
N ASN A 29 -1.41 -9.63 5.32
CA ASN A 29 -1.27 -8.24 5.74
C ASN A 29 0.01 -7.63 5.17
N TRP A 30 -0.11 -6.44 4.59
CA TRP A 30 1.01 -5.72 3.98
C TRP A 30 0.96 -4.23 4.32
N SER A 31 2.11 -3.58 4.27
CA SER A 31 2.22 -2.13 4.12
C SER A 31 3.17 -1.76 3.00
N ILE A 32 2.91 -0.62 2.37
CA ILE A 32 3.79 0.00 1.40
C ILE A 32 3.97 1.48 1.72
N PHE A 33 5.22 1.95 1.70
CA PHE A 33 5.52 3.36 1.86
C PHE A 33 6.66 3.81 0.94
N ARG A 34 6.76 5.12 0.77
CA ARG A 34 7.79 5.77 -0.04
C ARG A 34 8.56 6.77 0.81
N ASN A 35 9.88 6.65 0.87
CA ASN A 35 10.72 7.62 1.58
C ASN A 35 10.98 8.88 0.73
N HIS A 36 11.67 9.87 1.31
CA HIS A 36 12.00 11.14 0.66
C HIS A 36 12.96 10.98 -0.54
N GLU A 37 13.79 9.93 -0.56
CA GLU A 37 14.68 9.60 -1.68
C GLU A 37 13.93 8.93 -2.85
N GLY A 38 12.66 8.59 -2.67
CA GLY A 38 11.85 7.89 -3.65
C GLY A 38 12.03 6.38 -3.68
N VAL A 39 12.67 5.80 -2.66
CA VAL A 39 12.73 4.36 -2.45
C VAL A 39 11.40 3.88 -1.91
N TYR A 40 10.86 2.82 -2.51
CA TYR A 40 9.67 2.15 -2.01
C TYR A 40 10.05 1.01 -1.10
N TYR A 41 9.31 0.86 -0.01
CA TYR A 41 9.43 -0.21 0.97
C TYR A 41 8.11 -0.96 1.01
N LEU A 42 8.18 -2.28 0.96
CA LEU A 42 7.04 -3.20 1.05
C LEU A 42 7.30 -4.14 2.22
N GLN A 43 6.37 -4.18 3.17
CA GLN A 43 6.47 -5.02 4.37
C GLN A 43 5.33 -6.02 4.40
N TYR A 44 5.67 -7.28 4.63
CA TYR A 44 4.73 -8.37 4.90
C TYR A 44 4.68 -8.63 6.40
N TYR A 45 3.48 -8.72 6.96
CA TYR A 45 3.27 -9.03 8.38
C TYR A 45 2.70 -10.45 8.51
N PRO A 46 3.51 -11.45 8.95
CA PRO A 46 3.02 -12.80 9.17
C PRO A 46 2.05 -12.86 10.37
N GLY A 47 1.14 -13.83 10.33
CA GLY A 47 0.24 -14.13 11.44
C GLY A 47 -1.04 -13.29 11.47
N GLU A 48 -1.74 -13.35 12.60
CA GLU A 48 -3.05 -12.73 12.81
C GLU A 48 -2.91 -11.33 13.43
N VAL A 49 -2.18 -10.45 12.75
CA VAL A 49 -2.07 -9.05 13.16
C VAL A 49 -3.29 -8.27 12.66
N ASP A 50 -3.87 -7.41 13.51
CA ASP A 50 -4.90 -6.47 13.06
C ASP A 50 -4.25 -5.34 12.27
N LEU A 51 -4.74 -5.13 11.05
CA LEU A 51 -4.24 -4.09 10.15
C LEU A 51 -4.48 -2.68 10.71
N SER A 52 -5.54 -2.51 11.50
CA SER A 52 -5.92 -1.25 12.14
C SER A 52 -4.95 -0.89 13.26
N ASP A 53 -4.49 -1.90 14.02
CA ASP A 53 -3.48 -1.71 15.06
C ASP A 53 -2.17 -1.26 14.43
N LEU A 54 -1.73 -1.92 13.35
CA LEU A 54 -0.53 -1.52 12.60
C LEU A 54 -0.63 -0.10 12.05
N ALA A 55 -1.75 0.24 11.40
CA ALA A 55 -1.97 1.58 10.84
C ALA A 55 -2.07 2.68 11.90
N GLY A 56 -2.36 2.30 13.15
CA GLY A 56 -2.43 3.20 14.30
C GLY A 56 -1.07 3.50 14.94
N ILE A 57 0.00 2.75 14.63
CA ILE A 57 1.32 2.94 15.24
C ILE A 57 1.90 4.29 14.79
N PRO A 58 2.18 5.23 15.72
CA PRO A 58 2.87 6.47 15.40
C PRO A 58 4.30 6.22 14.93
N ASP A 59 4.77 7.05 13.99
CA ASP A 59 6.14 7.00 13.43
C ASP A 59 7.23 6.83 14.49
N GLN A 60 7.11 7.55 15.62
CA GLN A 60 8.11 7.53 16.69
C GLN A 60 8.11 6.23 17.52
N GLN A 61 7.06 5.41 17.40
CA GLN A 61 6.86 4.18 18.18
C GLN A 61 7.11 2.91 17.36
N TRP A 62 7.39 3.01 16.06
CA TRP A 62 7.64 1.85 15.20
C TRP A 62 8.81 0.99 15.67
N GLU A 63 9.90 1.62 16.14
CA GLU A 63 11.06 0.91 16.66
C GLU A 63 10.74 0.15 17.96
N GLU A 64 9.84 0.68 18.79
CA GLU A 64 9.41 0.05 20.04
C GLU A 64 8.40 -1.08 19.78
N ALA A 65 7.42 -0.82 18.91
CA ALA A 65 6.40 -1.79 18.54
C ALA A 65 7.03 -2.99 17.80
N ALA A 66 8.06 -2.74 16.98
CA ALA A 66 8.86 -3.72 16.26
C ALA A 66 8.05 -4.93 15.73
N PRO A 67 6.94 -4.69 14.98
CA PRO A 67 6.11 -5.79 14.52
C PRO A 67 6.92 -6.74 13.64
N GLU A 68 6.73 -8.04 13.87
CA GLU A 68 7.36 -9.07 13.06
C GLU A 68 6.98 -8.84 11.59
N SER A 69 7.98 -8.71 10.73
CA SER A 69 7.75 -8.43 9.33
C SER A 69 8.90 -8.90 8.43
N VAL A 70 8.57 -9.13 7.17
CA VAL A 70 9.55 -9.35 6.09
C VAL A 70 9.52 -8.12 5.20
N ALA A 71 10.66 -7.46 5.04
CA ALA A 71 10.77 -6.21 4.30
C ALA A 71 11.50 -6.40 2.96
N TYR A 72 10.99 -5.71 1.94
CA TYR A 72 11.60 -5.55 0.63
C TYR A 72 11.72 -4.06 0.33
N ASN A 73 12.75 -3.65 -0.39
CA ASN A 73 12.83 -2.29 -0.89
C ASN A 73 13.46 -2.23 -2.29
N THR A 74 13.10 -1.19 -3.03
CA THR A 74 13.53 -1.04 -4.42
C THR A 74 15.03 -0.73 -4.56
N LYS A 75 15.68 -0.26 -3.49
CA LYS A 75 17.12 0.02 -3.47
C LYS A 75 17.92 -1.29 -3.42
N ASP A 76 17.49 -2.26 -2.61
CA ASP A 76 18.12 -3.56 -2.47
C ASP A 76 17.83 -4.48 -3.66
N LEU A 77 16.59 -4.41 -4.20
CA LEU A 77 16.24 -5.17 -5.40
C LEU A 77 16.98 -4.65 -6.65
N ALA A 78 17.26 -3.35 -6.72
CA ALA A 78 18.10 -2.70 -7.73
C ALA A 78 17.73 -2.98 -9.21
N THR A 79 16.47 -3.32 -9.51
CA THR A 79 15.96 -3.51 -10.87
C THR A 79 14.89 -2.48 -11.24
N LYS A 80 14.78 -2.18 -12.54
CA LYS A 80 13.76 -1.25 -13.05
C LYS A 80 12.36 -1.82 -12.84
N GLU A 81 12.22 -3.11 -13.07
CA GLU A 81 10.98 -3.87 -12.94
C GLU A 81 10.45 -3.84 -11.51
N ALA A 82 11.33 -3.91 -10.50
CA ALA A 82 10.95 -3.79 -9.10
C ALA A 82 10.45 -2.37 -8.78
N VAL A 83 11.17 -1.34 -9.24
CA VAL A 83 10.78 0.07 -9.05
C VAL A 83 9.41 0.34 -9.68
N GLU A 84 9.20 -0.11 -10.91
CA GLU A 84 7.93 0.05 -11.61
C GLU A 84 6.80 -0.69 -10.89
N SER A 85 7.03 -1.95 -10.49
CA SER A 85 6.02 -2.75 -9.81
C SER A 85 5.61 -2.15 -8.46
N PHE A 86 6.57 -1.66 -7.67
CA PHE A 86 6.28 -1.06 -6.36
C PHE A 86 5.62 0.30 -6.51
N ARG A 87 6.01 1.11 -7.51
CA ARG A 87 5.34 2.36 -7.84
C ARG A 87 3.89 2.13 -8.24
N ASP A 88 3.62 1.15 -9.11
CA ASP A 88 2.27 0.82 -9.55
C ASP A 88 1.42 0.36 -8.36
N LEU A 89 1.96 -0.52 -7.52
CA LEU A 89 1.28 -0.98 -6.30
C LEU A 89 0.98 0.19 -5.34
N TYR A 90 1.95 1.08 -5.12
CA TYR A 90 1.77 2.25 -4.27
C TYR A 90 0.65 3.16 -4.78
N ALA A 91 0.58 3.39 -6.09
CA ALA A 91 -0.47 4.19 -6.70
C ALA A 91 -1.85 3.57 -6.47
N ILE A 92 -2.00 2.27 -6.78
CA ILE A 92 -3.26 1.54 -6.61
C ILE A 92 -3.75 1.58 -5.16
N VAL A 93 -2.86 1.28 -4.21
CA VAL A 93 -3.22 1.26 -2.77
C VAL A 93 -3.62 2.66 -2.31
N LYS A 94 -2.88 3.69 -2.72
CA LYS A 94 -3.22 5.09 -2.41
C LYS A 94 -4.57 5.48 -3.00
N GLU A 95 -4.85 5.16 -4.25
CA GLU A 95 -6.11 5.46 -4.92
C GLU A 95 -7.29 4.83 -4.18
N LYS A 96 -7.17 3.55 -3.80
CA LYS A 96 -8.20 2.84 -3.03
C LYS A 96 -8.48 3.46 -1.67
N VAL A 97 -7.46 3.95 -0.94
CA VAL A 97 -7.66 4.64 0.35
C VAL A 97 -8.56 5.87 0.21
N TYR A 98 -8.44 6.60 -0.90
CA TYR A 98 -9.19 7.83 -1.12
C TYR A 98 -10.50 7.61 -1.90
N GLY A 99 -10.88 6.36 -2.19
CA GLY A 99 -12.03 6.06 -3.03
C GLY A 99 -11.90 6.63 -4.44
N MET A 100 -10.68 6.78 -4.96
CA MET A 100 -10.45 7.43 -6.26
C MET A 100 -11.02 6.62 -7.41
N ASP A 101 -11.18 5.31 -7.27
CA ASP A 101 -11.85 4.47 -8.28
C ASP A 101 -13.26 5.03 -8.56
N GLU A 102 -14.04 5.34 -7.52
CA GLU A 102 -15.39 5.92 -7.64
C GLU A 102 -15.36 7.35 -8.21
N VAL A 103 -14.42 8.18 -7.73
CA VAL A 103 -14.27 9.57 -8.20
C VAL A 103 -13.89 9.62 -9.68
N LEU A 104 -13.01 8.74 -10.14
CA LEU A 104 -12.60 8.67 -11.53
C LEU A 104 -13.72 8.11 -12.42
N ASP A 105 -14.48 7.14 -11.93
CA ASP A 105 -15.68 6.65 -12.61
C ASP A 105 -16.73 7.77 -12.78
N ASP A 106 -16.90 8.64 -11.79
CA ASP A 106 -17.78 9.81 -11.92
C ASP A 106 -17.26 10.83 -12.95
N ILE A 107 -15.95 11.07 -12.99
CA ILE A 107 -15.32 12.03 -13.91
C ILE A 107 -15.35 11.53 -15.36
N ILE A 108 -15.06 10.24 -15.57
CA ILE A 108 -14.86 9.64 -16.90
C ILE A 108 -16.15 8.99 -17.41
N GLY A 109 -16.92 8.37 -16.51
CA GLY A 109 -18.21 7.73 -16.80
C GLY A 109 -19.40 8.70 -16.86
N GLY A 110 -19.24 9.94 -16.38
CA GLY A 110 -20.25 10.98 -16.42
C GLY A 110 -20.47 11.59 -17.81
N ASN A 111 -21.52 11.16 -18.51
CA ASN A 111 -22.12 11.78 -19.71
C ASN A 111 -21.31 11.80 -21.01
N ILE A 112 -21.11 10.62 -21.62
CA ILE A 112 -21.05 10.52 -23.08
C ILE A 112 -22.31 9.78 -23.54
N PRO A 113 -23.35 10.49 -24.03
CA PRO A 113 -24.44 9.83 -24.74
C PRO A 113 -23.87 9.31 -26.07
N PHE A 114 -23.86 7.99 -26.25
CA PHE A 114 -23.79 7.39 -27.59
C PHE A 114 -25.19 7.40 -28.22
#